data_AF-A0A7C9D359-F1
#
_entry.id   AF-A0A7C9D359-F1
#
_cell.length_a   1.000
_cell.length_b   1.000
_cell.length_c   1.000
_cell.angle_alpha   90.00
_cell.angle_beta   90.00
_cell.angle_gamma   90.00
#
_symmetry.space_group_name_H-M   'P 1'
#
loop_
_entity.id
_entity.type
_entity.pdbx_description
1 polymer ?
#
loop_
_entity_poly.entity_id
_entity_poly.type
_entity_poly.pdbx_seq_one_letter_code
_entity_poly.pdbx_strand_id
1 'polypeptide(L)'
;THLAEPLFQDVLADAAVIRLLLLAFDPNGKAIGERANSMWLYIVPQGMREVMKYIKCKYGNLPVIITENGMDDSNDPLMPIDEALKDDKRIRYHNEYLQQLAAAINEDGCNVKGYFAWSLLDNWE
;
A
#
# COMPACT_ATOMS: atom_id res chain seq x y z
N THR A 1 -9.87 27.67 -13.89
CA THR A 1 -10.72 27.05 -12.84
C THR A 1 -11.60 25.91 -13.37
N HIS A 2 -11.29 25.27 -14.50
CA HIS A 2 -12.08 24.16 -15.09
C HIS A 2 -11.49 22.75 -14.86
N LEU A 3 -10.51 22.60 -13.97
CA LEU A 3 -9.83 21.31 -13.73
C LEU A 3 -10.35 20.57 -12.48
N ALA A 4 -11.18 21.20 -11.64
CA ALA A 4 -11.59 20.62 -10.36
C ALA A 4 -12.71 19.57 -10.47
N GLU A 5 -13.67 19.74 -11.39
CA GLU A 5 -14.77 18.79 -11.57
C GLU A 5 -14.36 17.45 -12.20
N PRO A 6 -13.54 17.42 -13.27
CA PRO A 6 -13.03 16.15 -13.82
C PRO A 6 -12.18 15.40 -12.80
N LEU A 7 -11.35 16.12 -12.04
CA LEU A 7 -10.50 15.54 -10.99
C LEU A 7 -11.32 14.93 -9.85
N PHE A 8 -12.42 15.57 -9.42
CA PHE A 8 -13.29 15.02 -8.37
C PHE A 8 -14.04 13.76 -8.82
N GLN A 9 -14.48 13.71 -10.09
CA GLN A 9 -15.13 12.52 -10.65
C GLN A 9 -14.14 11.37 -10.82
N ASP A 10 -12.90 11.66 -11.21
CA ASP A 10 -11.82 10.67 -11.22
C ASP A 10 -11.56 10.17 -9.79
N VAL A 11 -11.41 11.03 -8.78
CA VAL A 11 -11.19 10.60 -7.38
C VAL A 11 -12.27 9.63 -6.90
N LEU A 12 -13.54 9.85 -7.23
CA LEU A 12 -14.61 8.92 -6.84
C LEU A 12 -14.55 7.59 -7.59
N ALA A 13 -14.23 7.62 -8.89
CA ALA A 13 -14.06 6.42 -9.71
C ALA A 13 -12.81 5.61 -9.29
N ASP A 14 -11.71 6.30 -9.02
CA ASP A 14 -10.44 5.74 -8.56
C ASP A 14 -10.61 5.17 -7.16
N ALA A 15 -11.27 5.90 -6.26
CA ALA A 15 -11.63 5.40 -4.94
C ALA A 15 -12.53 4.17 -5.05
N ALA A 16 -13.46 4.08 -6.00
CA ALA A 16 -14.28 2.88 -6.18
C ALA A 16 -13.48 1.68 -6.71
N VAL A 17 -12.56 1.88 -7.65
CA VAL A 17 -11.69 0.81 -8.20
C VAL A 17 -10.67 0.37 -7.17
N ILE A 18 -10.01 1.31 -6.51
CA ILE A 18 -9.08 1.06 -5.40
C ILE A 18 -9.85 0.41 -4.25
N ARG A 19 -11.07 0.85 -3.92
CA ARG A 19 -11.91 0.22 -2.89
C ARG A 19 -12.33 -1.19 -3.27
N LEU A 20 -12.53 -1.52 -4.54
CA LEU A 20 -12.78 -2.90 -4.98
C LEU A 20 -11.53 -3.78 -4.83
N LEU A 21 -10.33 -3.20 -5.01
CA LEU A 21 -9.04 -3.85 -4.74
C LEU A 21 -8.69 -3.89 -3.23
N LEU A 22 -9.27 -3.00 -2.43
CA LEU A 22 -9.03 -2.81 -0.99
C LEU A 22 -10.20 -3.25 -0.09
N LEU A 23 -11.22 -3.94 -0.63
CA LEU A 23 -12.26 -4.51 0.23
C LEU A 23 -11.57 -5.49 1.17
N ALA A 24 -11.64 -5.24 2.48
CA ALA A 24 -11.05 -6.10 3.51
C ALA A 24 -11.42 -7.59 3.37
N PHE A 25 -12.52 -7.88 2.67
CA PHE A 25 -13.06 -9.22 2.44
C PHE A 25 -13.37 -9.46 0.96
N ASP A 26 -13.14 -10.69 0.51
CA ASP A 26 -13.58 -11.20 -0.78
C ASP A 26 -15.12 -11.36 -0.81
N PRO A 27 -15.72 -11.69 -1.98
CA PRO A 27 -17.17 -11.90 -2.09
C PRO A 27 -17.73 -13.02 -1.20
N ASN A 28 -16.88 -13.90 -0.66
CA ASN A 28 -17.25 -14.98 0.25
C ASN A 28 -17.09 -14.58 1.74
N GLY A 29 -16.69 -13.34 2.02
CA GLY A 29 -16.45 -12.85 3.38
C GLY A 29 -15.10 -13.27 3.97
N LYS A 30 -14.16 -13.79 3.16
CA LYS A 30 -12.80 -14.13 3.61
C LYS A 30 -11.90 -12.90 3.50
N ALA A 31 -11.08 -12.65 4.52
CA ALA A 31 -10.12 -11.55 4.48
C ALA A 31 -9.19 -11.64 3.26
N ILE A 32 -8.96 -10.51 2.58
CA ILE A 32 -8.11 -10.47 1.37
C ILE A 32 -6.62 -10.63 1.67
N GLY A 33 -6.22 -10.46 2.93
CA GLY A 33 -4.84 -10.60 3.39
C GLY A 33 -4.77 -10.76 4.90
N GLU A 34 -3.57 -10.97 5.41
CA GLU A 34 -3.31 -10.92 6.86
C GLU A 34 -3.57 -9.48 7.35
N ARG A 35 -4.30 -9.33 8.45
CA ARG A 35 -4.49 -8.01 9.06
C ARG A 35 -3.24 -7.62 9.86
N ALA A 36 -2.84 -6.37 9.78
CA ALA A 36 -1.88 -5.79 10.70
C ALA A 36 -2.55 -5.53 12.07
N ASN A 37 -2.01 -4.62 12.87
CA ASN A 37 -2.64 -4.28 14.14
C ASN A 37 -3.84 -3.33 13.95
N SER A 38 -3.74 -2.37 13.04
CA SER A 38 -4.80 -1.44 12.70
C SER A 38 -5.95 -2.11 11.94
N MET A 39 -7.19 -1.76 12.30
CA MET A 39 -8.38 -2.47 11.79
C MET A 39 -8.59 -2.33 10.28
N TRP A 40 -8.06 -1.26 9.69
CA TRP A 40 -8.19 -0.93 8.27
C TRP A 40 -7.02 -1.47 7.44
N LEU A 41 -5.94 -1.93 8.06
CA LEU A 41 -4.70 -2.28 7.37
C LEU A 41 -4.60 -3.79 7.12
N TYR A 42 -4.76 -4.16 5.86
CA TYR A 42 -4.56 -5.54 5.38
C TYR A 42 -3.30 -5.63 4.51
N ILE A 43 -2.52 -6.68 4.71
CA ILE A 43 -1.24 -6.90 4.03
C ILE A 43 -1.53 -7.58 2.69
N VAL A 44 -1.50 -6.80 1.60
CA VAL A 44 -1.81 -7.26 0.23
C VAL A 44 -0.74 -6.75 -0.75
N PRO A 45 0.47 -7.33 -0.76
CA PRO A 45 1.59 -6.84 -1.57
C PRO A 45 1.27 -6.74 -3.06
N GLN A 46 0.50 -7.68 -3.60
CA GLN A 46 0.09 -7.70 -5.01
C GLN A 46 -0.72 -6.46 -5.39
N GLY A 47 -1.42 -5.85 -4.43
CA GLY A 47 -2.15 -4.61 -4.59
C GLY A 47 -1.25 -3.45 -5.04
N MET A 48 0.02 -3.40 -4.58
CA MET A 48 0.99 -2.38 -5.02
C MET A 48 1.22 -2.45 -6.53
N ARG A 49 1.43 -3.65 -7.07
CA ARG A 49 1.63 -3.86 -8.52
C ARG A 49 0.39 -3.49 -9.32
N GLU A 50 -0.79 -3.90 -8.86
CA GLU A 50 -2.04 -3.58 -9.55
C GLU A 50 -2.37 -2.08 -9.52
N VAL A 51 -2.11 -1.37 -8.42
CA VAL A 51 -2.28 0.10 -8.36
C VAL A 51 -1.31 0.79 -9.32
N MET A 52 -0.05 0.35 -9.43
CA MET A 52 0.89 0.93 -10.39
C MET A 52 0.44 0.73 -11.84
N LYS A 53 -0.04 -0.47 -12.19
CA LYS A 53 -0.63 -0.76 -13.50
C LYS A 53 -1.87 0.08 -13.77
N TYR A 54 -2.71 0.27 -12.76
CA TYR A 54 -3.88 1.13 -12.85
C TYR A 54 -3.48 2.57 -13.17
N ILE A 55 -2.56 3.15 -12.40
CA ILE A 55 -2.07 4.52 -12.61
C ILE A 55 -1.46 4.66 -14.00
N LYS A 56 -0.65 3.68 -14.41
CA LYS A 56 -0.06 3.63 -15.74
C LYS A 56 -1.13 3.72 -16.84
N CYS A 57 -2.14 2.86 -16.79
CA CYS A 57 -3.17 2.77 -17.83
C CYS A 57 -4.13 3.96 -17.82
N LYS A 58 -4.55 4.39 -16.63
CA LYS A 58 -5.57 5.44 -16.45
C LYS A 58 -5.03 6.84 -16.69
N TYR A 59 -3.81 7.15 -16.24
CA TYR A 59 -3.24 8.50 -16.31
C TYR A 59 -2.04 8.63 -17.27
N GLY A 60 -1.81 7.64 -18.13
CA GLY A 60 -0.78 7.76 -19.18
C GLY A 60 0.66 7.61 -18.70
N ASN A 61 0.90 6.74 -17.72
CA ASN A 61 2.24 6.37 -17.22
C ASN A 61 3.13 7.55 -16.77
N LEU A 62 2.51 8.53 -16.12
CA LEU A 62 3.22 9.65 -15.50
C LEU A 62 4.25 9.14 -14.46
N PRO A 63 5.33 9.89 -14.20
CA PRO A 63 6.24 9.57 -13.11
C PRO A 63 5.52 9.48 -11.76
N VAL A 64 5.70 8.37 -11.04
CA VAL A 64 5.07 8.12 -9.72
C VAL A 64 6.14 8.07 -8.63
N ILE A 65 5.85 8.69 -7.49
CA ILE A 65 6.60 8.51 -6.25
C ILE A 65 5.64 7.94 -5.22
N ILE A 66 6.02 6.82 -4.59
CA ILE A 66 5.29 6.26 -3.46
C ILE A 66 5.75 7.03 -2.23
N THR A 67 4.90 7.91 -1.71
CA THR A 67 5.23 8.78 -0.59
C THR A 67 5.17 8.04 0.75
N GLU A 68 4.31 7.04 0.87
CA GLU A 68 4.10 6.28 2.10
C GLU A 68 3.71 4.83 1.79
N ASN A 69 4.33 3.90 2.50
CA ASN A 69 3.92 2.50 2.57
C ASN A 69 4.51 1.87 3.83
N GLY A 70 3.68 1.21 4.63
CA GLY A 70 4.07 0.80 5.98
C GLY A 70 3.04 -0.09 6.66
N MET A 71 3.43 -0.61 7.82
CA MET A 71 2.52 -1.35 8.69
C MET A 71 2.81 -1.13 10.17
N ASP A 72 1.76 -1.30 10.99
CA ASP A 72 1.82 -1.23 12.44
C ASP A 72 1.85 -2.62 13.09
N ASP A 73 2.66 -2.75 14.14
CA ASP A 73 2.70 -3.92 15.00
C ASP A 73 1.82 -3.69 16.24
N SER A 74 1.50 -4.77 16.96
CA SER A 74 0.82 -4.64 18.24
C SER A 74 1.73 -3.97 19.25
N ASN A 75 1.23 -2.91 19.90
CA ASN A 75 1.97 -2.21 20.95
C ASN A 75 1.65 -2.82 22.32
N ASP A 76 2.61 -3.53 22.90
CA ASP A 76 2.56 -3.97 24.30
C ASP A 76 3.59 -3.17 25.12
N PRO A 77 3.14 -2.30 26.06
CA PRO A 77 4.05 -1.47 26.86
C PRO A 77 4.93 -2.28 27.83
N LEU A 78 4.66 -3.57 28.03
CA LEU A 78 5.45 -4.46 28.88
C LEU A 78 6.45 -5.32 28.09
N MET A 79 6.46 -5.23 26.76
CA MET A 79 7.34 -6.01 25.90
C MET A 79 8.82 -5.61 26.10
N PRO A 80 9.73 -6.57 26.35
CA PRO A 80 11.15 -6.30 26.37
C PRO A 80 11.65 -5.77 25.01
N ILE A 81 12.61 -4.84 25.02
CA ILE A 81 13.14 -4.24 23.79
C ILE A 81 13.69 -5.28 22.79
N ASP A 82 14.37 -6.32 23.27
CA ASP A 82 14.91 -7.39 22.42
C ASP A 82 13.83 -8.22 21.72
N GLU A 83 12.60 -8.19 22.24
CA GLU A 83 11.43 -8.79 21.60
C GLU A 83 10.74 -7.80 20.67
N ALA A 84 10.58 -6.54 21.07
CA ALA A 84 10.01 -5.48 20.23
C ALA A 84 10.81 -5.23 18.95
N LEU A 85 12.13 -5.43 18.99
CA LEU A 85 13.01 -5.31 17.82
C LEU A 85 12.91 -6.49 16.84
N LYS A 86 12.18 -7.57 17.17
CA LYS A 86 11.99 -8.73 16.26
C LYS A 86 10.80 -8.50 15.36
N ASP A 87 10.96 -7.60 14.40
CA ASP A 87 9.90 -7.16 13.49
C ASP A 87 9.89 -7.94 12.15
N ASP A 88 10.04 -9.26 12.21
CA ASP A 88 10.05 -10.15 11.03
C ASP A 88 8.82 -9.96 10.12
N LYS A 89 7.67 -9.59 10.71
CA LYS A 89 6.44 -9.26 9.98
C LYS A 89 6.60 -7.98 9.15
N ARG A 90 7.14 -6.90 9.73
CA ARG A 90 7.44 -5.64 9.03
C ARG A 90 8.52 -5.83 7.97
N ILE A 91 9.56 -6.59 8.26
CA ILE A 91 10.60 -6.96 7.29
C ILE A 91 9.99 -7.70 6.09
N ARG A 92 9.15 -8.71 6.34
CA ARG A 92 8.44 -9.44 5.28
C ARG A 92 7.52 -8.51 4.48
N TYR A 93 6.76 -7.64 5.15
CA TYR A 93 5.89 -6.65 4.51
C TYR A 93 6.66 -5.81 3.48
N HIS A 94 7.74 -5.13 3.89
CA HIS A 94 8.48 -4.29 2.96
C HIS A 94 9.13 -5.10 1.83
N ASN A 95 9.69 -6.28 2.12
CA ASN A 95 10.27 -7.14 1.10
C ASN A 95 9.25 -7.52 0.03
N GLU A 96 8.05 -7.97 0.42
CA GLU A 96 7.02 -8.40 -0.53
C GLU A 96 6.48 -7.22 -1.35
N TYR A 97 6.24 -6.06 -0.73
CA TYR A 97 5.77 -4.86 -1.43
C TYR A 97 6.84 -4.32 -2.40
N LEU A 98 8.11 -4.30 -2.01
CA LEU A 98 9.21 -3.88 -2.88
C LEU A 98 9.43 -4.85 -4.03
N GLN A 99 9.23 -6.16 -3.82
CA GLN A 99 9.24 -7.14 -4.91
C GLN A 99 8.13 -6.88 -5.93
N GLN A 100 6.91 -6.61 -5.47
CA GLN A 100 5.78 -6.29 -6.34
C GLN A 100 5.99 -4.96 -7.08
N LEU A 101 6.57 -3.96 -6.41
CA LEU A 101 6.93 -2.69 -7.02
C LEU A 101 8.05 -2.85 -8.07
N ALA A 102 9.08 -3.66 -7.77
CA ALA A 102 10.13 -3.98 -8.72
C ALA A 102 9.57 -4.71 -9.95
N ALA A 103 8.63 -5.64 -9.78
CA ALA A 103 7.96 -6.30 -10.89
C ALA A 103 7.09 -5.32 -11.70
N ALA A 104 6.38 -4.39 -11.04
CA ALA A 104 5.64 -3.33 -11.73
C ALA A 104 6.54 -2.46 -12.62
N ILE A 105 7.76 -2.16 -12.18
CA ILE A 105 8.74 -1.39 -12.94
C ILE A 105 9.32 -2.23 -14.08
N ASN A 106 9.86 -3.40 -13.77
CA ASN A 106 10.71 -4.17 -14.69
C ASN A 106 9.89 -5.00 -15.70
N GLU A 107 8.75 -5.54 -15.28
CA GLU A 107 7.92 -6.41 -16.10
C GLU A 107 6.76 -5.64 -16.74
N ASP A 108 6.10 -4.76 -15.97
CA ASP A 108 4.93 -4.04 -16.45
C ASP A 108 5.26 -2.65 -17.02
N GLY A 109 6.49 -2.16 -16.88
CA GLY A 109 6.91 -0.86 -17.41
C GLY A 109 6.22 0.35 -16.75
N CYS A 110 5.87 0.23 -15.46
CA CYS A 110 5.32 1.34 -14.67
C CYS A 110 6.41 2.36 -14.34
N ASN A 111 6.10 3.65 -14.47
CA ASN A 111 7.07 4.73 -14.34
C ASN A 111 7.29 5.20 -12.89
N VAL A 112 7.76 4.31 -12.02
CA VAL A 112 8.04 4.62 -10.61
C VAL A 112 9.43 5.22 -10.45
N LYS A 113 9.53 6.30 -9.67
CA LYS A 113 10.76 7.08 -9.45
C LYS A 113 11.29 7.06 -8.02
N GLY A 114 10.47 6.64 -7.05
CA GLY A 114 10.87 6.61 -5.65
C GLY A 114 9.87 5.88 -4.77
N TYR A 115 10.36 5.43 -3.63
CA TYR A 115 9.60 4.77 -2.59
C TYR A 115 10.09 5.26 -1.22
N PHE A 116 9.15 5.68 -0.39
CA PHE A 116 9.42 6.12 0.98
C PHE A 116 8.59 5.26 1.93
N ALA A 117 9.28 4.59 2.86
CA ALA A 117 8.63 3.80 3.89
C ALA A 117 7.95 4.72 4.90
N TRP A 118 6.72 4.37 5.29
CA TRP A 118 6.09 4.89 6.50
C TRP A 118 6.35 3.88 7.64
N SER A 119 7.19 4.19 8.61
CA SER A 119 7.92 5.43 8.80
C SER A 119 9.34 5.19 9.27
N LEU A 120 10.14 6.25 9.28
CA LEU A 120 11.52 6.19 9.76
C LEU A 120 11.59 5.93 11.27
N LEU A 121 10.63 6.46 12.03
CA LEU A 121 10.56 6.39 13.48
C LEU A 121 9.12 6.14 13.89
N ASP A 122 8.95 5.29 14.91
CA ASP A 122 7.69 5.23 15.65
C ASP A 122 7.29 6.64 16.07
N ASN A 123 6.01 6.96 15.89
CA ASN A 123 5.48 8.29 16.07
C ASN A 123 4.06 8.26 16.65
N TRP A 124 3.44 9.42 16.73
CA TRP A 124 2.03 9.53 17.10
C TRP A 124 1.17 9.46 15.84
N GLU A 125 0.49 8.33 15.68
CA GLU A 125 -0.40 8.00 14.56
C GLU A 125 -1.85 8.51 14.80
#